data_AF-A0A0M9ZSL3-F1
#
_entry.id   AF-A0A0M9ZSL3-F1
#
_cell.length_a   1.000
_cell.length_b   1.000
_cell.length_c   1.000
_cell.angle_alpha   90.00
_cell.angle_beta   90.00
_cell.angle_gamma   90.00
#
_symmetry.space_group_name_H-M   'P 1'
#
loop_
_entity.id
_entity.type
_entity.pdbx_description
1 polymer ?
#
loop_
_entity_poly.entity_id
_entity_poly.type
_entity_poly.pdbx_seq_one_letter_code
_entity_poly.pdbx_strand_id
1 'polypeptide(L)' 'MRTTRPKVGSPDLQRFGGTCYSVHRAQVAAVVTTSVFTKPAASYGAQHGIRLVDSEALAGWATRTGPAPWM' A
#
# COMPACT_ATOMS: atom_id res chain seq x y z
N MET A 1 6.01 14.77 -21.59
CA MET A 1 4.93 13.77 -21.58
C MET A 1 4.71 13.36 -20.11
N ARG A 2 3.61 13.78 -19.48
CA ARG A 2 3.35 13.50 -18.05
C ARG A 2 2.59 12.17 -17.97
N THR A 3 3.31 11.07 -17.81
CA THR A 3 2.70 9.76 -17.58
C THR A 3 2.02 9.78 -16.21
N THR A 4 0.69 9.81 -16.18
CA THR A 4 -0.06 9.62 -14.94
C THR A 4 0.16 8.18 -14.49
N ARG A 5 0.84 7.99 -13.35
CA ARG A 5 0.98 6.64 -12.77
C ARG A 5 -0.42 6.09 -12.44
N PRO A 6 -0.76 4.87 -12.87
CA PRO A 6 -2.05 4.28 -12.53
C PRO A 6 -2.15 4.11 -11.02
N LYS A 7 -3.32 4.42 -10.46
CA LYS A 7 -3.59 4.22 -9.04
C LYS A 7 -3.74 2.74 -8.74
N VAL A 8 -3.34 2.31 -7.55
CA VAL A 8 -3.54 0.93 -7.11
C VAL A 8 -5.01 0.74 -6.70
N GLY A 9 -5.67 -0.24 -7.32
CA GLY A 9 -7.09 -0.53 -7.16
C GLY A 9 -7.37 -1.58 -6.08
N SER A 10 -8.62 -1.67 -5.62
CA SER A 10 -9.01 -2.74 -4.69
C SER A 10 -8.80 -4.16 -5.25
N PRO A 11 -8.90 -4.44 -6.57
CA PRO A 11 -8.56 -5.78 -7.09
C PRO A 11 -7.10 -6.18 -6.86
N ASP A 12 -6.17 -5.23 -6.94
CA ASP A 12 -4.75 -5.48 -6.66
C ASP A 12 -4.56 -5.91 -5.19
N LEU A 13 -5.22 -5.19 -4.27
CA LEU A 13 -5.15 -5.48 -2.84
C LEU A 13 -5.87 -6.78 -2.49
N GLN A 14 -6.99 -7.10 -3.15
CA GLN A 14 -7.71 -8.37 -2.95
C GLN A 14 -6.90 -9.57 -3.40
N ARG A 15 -6.19 -9.46 -4.54
CA ARG A 15 -5.32 -10.53 -5.04
C ARG A 15 -4.17 -10.81 -4.07
N PHE A 16 -3.55 -9.77 -3.54
CA PHE A 16 -2.51 -9.88 -2.53
C PHE A 16 -3.05 -10.38 -1.18
N GLY A 17 -4.12 -9.74 -0.69
CA GLY A 17 -4.77 -10.04 0.59
C GLY A 17 -5.30 -11.47 0.68
N GLY A 18 -5.77 -12.01 -0.45
CA GLY A 18 -6.30 -13.38 -0.52
C GLY A 18 -5.28 -14.48 -0.21
N THR A 19 -3.98 -14.20 -0.28
CA THR A 19 -2.92 -15.21 -0.07
C THR A 19 -1.93 -14.85 1.03
N CYS A 20 -1.65 -13.57 1.29
CA CYS A 20 -0.58 -13.16 2.19
C CYS A 20 -0.70 -13.78 3.60
N TYR A 21 -1.91 -13.87 4.15
CA TYR A 21 -2.13 -14.47 5.47
C TYR A 21 -2.37 -15.97 5.42
N SER A 22 -3.24 -16.44 4.52
CA SER A 22 -3.69 -17.83 4.47
C SER A 22 -2.62 -18.78 3.93
N VAL A 23 -1.90 -18.36 2.89
CA VAL A 23 -0.89 -19.17 2.20
C VAL A 23 0.50 -18.89 2.76
N HIS A 24 0.88 -17.61 2.83
CA HIS A 24 2.23 -17.23 3.23
C HIS A 24 2.41 -17.07 4.74
N ARG A 25 1.33 -17.14 5.52
CA ARG A 25 1.33 -16.97 6.98
C ARG A 25 2.05 -15.70 7.41
N ALA A 26 1.91 -14.63 6.62
CA ALA A 26 2.55 -13.36 6.90
C ALA A 26 2.06 -12.82 8.24
N GLN A 27 2.98 -12.51 9.15
CA GLN A 27 2.67 -11.80 10.38
C GLN A 27 2.45 -10.31 10.11
N VAL A 28 3.10 -9.78 9.07
CA VAL A 28 2.95 -8.41 8.58
C VAL A 28 2.77 -8.45 7.07
N ALA A 29 1.66 -7.90 6.59
CA ALA A 29 1.42 -7.70 5.16
C ALA A 29 1.57 -6.21 4.83
N ALA A 30 2.33 -5.90 3.78
CA ALA A 30 2.54 -4.52 3.33
C ALA A 30 2.52 -4.44 1.81
N VAL A 31 1.92 -3.37 1.28
CA VAL A 31 1.96 -3.01 -0.14
C VAL A 31 2.59 -1.63 -0.28
N VAL A 32 3.67 -1.57 -1.06
CA VAL A 32 4.44 -0.36 -1.32
C VAL A 32 4.27 0.03 -2.79
N THR A 33 4.00 1.31 -3.06
CA THR A 33 3.86 1.83 -4.43
C THR A 33 4.44 3.23 -4.56
N THR A 34 5.00 3.55 -5.73
CA THR A 34 5.39 4.92 -6.11
C THR A 34 4.24 5.70 -6.76
N SER A 35 3.03 5.12 -6.76
CA SER A 35 1.77 5.75 -7.11
C SER A 35 0.95 6.02 -5.84
N VAL A 36 -0.36 6.22 -5.98
CA VAL A 36 -1.32 6.36 -4.88
C VAL A 36 -2.37 5.25 -4.90
N PHE A 37 -3.01 5.01 -3.76
CA PHE A 37 -4.13 4.08 -3.66
C PHE A 37 -5.46 4.75 -4.01
N THR A 38 -6.37 3.98 -4.59
CA THR A 38 -7.79 4.37 -4.66
C THR A 38 -8.43 4.28 -3.26
N LYS A 39 -9.54 5.00 -3.04
CA LYS A 39 -10.29 4.91 -1.77
C LYS A 39 -10.74 3.47 -1.44
N PRO A 40 -11.29 2.68 -2.38
CA PRO A 40 -11.61 1.27 -2.12
C PRO A 40 -10.39 0.42 -1.73
N ALA A 41 -9.23 0.65 -2.37
CA ALA A 41 -8.00 -0.04 -2.00
C ALA A 41 -7.54 0.30 -0.58
N ALA A 42 -7.59 1.58 -0.21
CA ALA A 42 -7.28 2.06 1.13
C ALA A 42 -8.21 1.43 2.19
N SER A 43 -9.52 1.43 1.93
CA SER A 43 -10.50 0.79 2.80
C SER A 43 -10.27 -0.71 2.98
N TYR A 44 -9.96 -1.42 1.89
CA TYR A 44 -9.65 -2.85 1.95
C TYR A 44 -8.39 -3.12 2.77
N GLY A 45 -7.31 -2.37 2.54
CA GLY A 45 -6.07 -2.54 3.29
C GLY A 45 -6.27 -2.34 4.79
N ALA A 46 -6.99 -1.29 5.17
CA ALA A 46 -7.32 -1.03 6.57
C ALA A 46 -8.15 -2.16 7.22
N GLN A 47 -9.16 -2.68 6.51
CA GLN A 47 -10.01 -3.77 7.02
C GLN A 47 -9.24 -5.08 7.25
N HIS A 48 -8.23 -5.35 6.43
CA HIS A 48 -7.48 -6.61 6.46
C HIS A 48 -6.09 -6.48 7.11
N GLY A 49 -5.81 -5.36 7.78
CA GLY A 49 -4.52 -5.15 8.46
C GLY A 49 -3.30 -5.07 7.52
N ILE A 50 -3.52 -4.72 6.24
CA ILE A 50 -2.45 -4.55 5.25
C ILE A 50 -1.92 -3.12 5.36
N ARG A 51 -0.62 -3.00 5.63
CA ARG A 51 0.07 -1.70 5.66
C ARG A 51 0.19 -1.15 4.25
N LEU A 52 -0.26 0.08 4.04
CA LEU A 52 -0.23 0.74 2.73
C LEU A 52 0.78 1.89 2.75
N VAL A 53 1.75 1.82 1.85
CA VAL A 53 2.81 2.83 1.71
C VAL A 53 2.77 3.37 0.28
N ASP A 54 2.35 4.62 0.13
CA ASP A 54 2.24 5.28 -1.17
C ASP A 54 3.36 6.29 -1.41
N SER A 55 3.29 6.99 -2.55
CA SER A 55 4.28 7.98 -2.93
C SER A 55 4.43 9.12 -1.93
N GLU A 56 3.37 9.52 -1.24
CA GLU A 56 3.42 10.64 -0.28
C GLU A 56 4.15 10.20 0.99
N ALA A 57 3.82 9.01 1.51
CA ALA A 57 4.54 8.42 2.65
C ALA A 57 6.02 8.18 2.34
N LEU A 58 6.34 7.66 1.15
CA LEU A 58 7.72 7.47 0.69
C LEU A 58 8.47 8.80 0.56
N ALA A 59 7.82 9.83 0.03
CA ALA A 59 8.41 11.16 -0.09
C ALA A 59 8.73 11.75 1.28
N GLY A 60 7.77 11.72 2.22
CA GLY A 60 7.97 12.23 3.58
C GLY A 60 9.11 11.54 4.32
N TRP A 61 9.26 10.23 4.14
CA TRP A 61 10.40 9.49 4.68
C TRP A 61 11.72 9.90 4.02
N ALA A 62 11.77 9.97 2.69
CA ALA A 62 12.96 10.33 1.95
C ALA A 62 13.46 11.75 2.28
N THR A 63 12.55 12.68 2.55
CA THR A 63 12.86 14.07 2.91
C THR A 63 13.02 14.29 4.41
N ARG A 64 12.88 13.25 5.24
CA ARG A 64 12.89 13.31 6.72
C ARG A 64 11.87 14.29 7.30
N THR A 65 10.77 14.52 6.60
CA THR A 65 9.66 15.36 7.07
C THR A 65 8.51 14.53 7.64
N GLY A 66 8.53 13.21 7.42
CA GLY A 66 7.58 12.25 7.98
C GLY A 66 8.27 11.07 8.65
N PRO A 67 7.50 10.26 9.41
CA PRO A 67 8.01 9.01 9.98
C PRO A 67 8.40 8.03 8.87
N ALA A 68 9.18 7.01 9.23
CA ALA A 68 9.37 5.88 8.32
C ALA A 68 8.01 5.20 8.02
N PRO A 69 7.73 4.76 6.78
CA PRO A 69 6.39 4.33 6.39
C PRO A 69 5.88 3.03 7.03
N TRP A 70 6.76 2.35 7.79
CA TRP A 70 6.46 1.09 8.47
C TRP A 70 6.35 1.23 9.99
N MET A 71 6.49 2.44 10.53
CA MET A 71 6.18 2.73 11.93
C MET A 71 4.67 2.85 12.12
#